data_AF-A0A7Z0Q2Q7-F1
#
_entry.id   AF-A0A7Z0Q2Q7-F1
#
_cell.length_a   1.000
_cell.length_b   1.000
_cell.length_c   1.000
_cell.angle_alpha   90.00
_cell.angle_beta   90.00
_cell.angle_gamma   90.00
#
_symmetry.space_group_name_H-M   'P 1'
#
loop_
_entity.id
_entity.type
_entity.pdbx_description
1 polymer ?
#
loop_
_entity_poly.entity_id
_entity_poly.type
_entity_poly.pdbx_seq_one_letter_code
_entity_poly.pdbx_strand_id
1 'polypeptide(L)'
;MPMPSIRHRSVPGAAVRRAVLLSVAVSVSGALLLTGCTGEDLGPADGAEDGEVTGPVGTRRIVDARGRSVEVPLSPRRVVTLSRSTLDAALALGVEPYGTAVFSADGDRTPPYLADRAVPARVVAEEGRVRIERLEALEPDLILVDESTRAVDDLAALHAVAPTVVTSTSGYGWKNAFTATAEALNMASAAQQVLSRYGTELAETARVVEPELAGTGRSVGVVRWADGRLARTADGDHVRTTLESLGLHRAPGSGTAGDWVFFGVRGAGRGEAVKTFGTA
;
A
#
# COMPACT_ATOMS: atom_id res chain seq x y z
N MET A 1 -35.12 -9.36 39.83
CA MET A 1 -34.30 -8.17 40.15
C MET A 1 -34.47 -7.16 39.03
N PRO A 2 -34.82 -5.90 39.31
CA PRO A 2 -34.94 -4.87 38.28
C PRO A 2 -33.54 -4.37 37.86
N MET A 3 -33.37 -4.12 36.56
CA MET A 3 -32.17 -3.51 35.96
C MET A 3 -32.02 -2.05 36.44
N PRO A 4 -30.81 -1.57 36.77
CA PRO A 4 -30.59 -0.16 37.05
C PRO A 4 -30.57 0.66 35.76
N SER A 5 -31.38 1.72 35.70
CA SER A 5 -31.40 2.72 34.65
C SER A 5 -30.13 3.58 34.67
N ILE A 6 -29.37 3.61 33.58
CA ILE A 6 -28.19 4.47 33.42
C ILE A 6 -28.64 5.87 33.00
N ARG A 7 -28.28 6.89 33.80
CA ARG A 7 -28.45 8.30 33.46
C ARG A 7 -27.33 8.75 32.52
N HIS A 8 -27.67 9.26 31.34
CA HIS A 8 -26.72 9.94 30.48
C HIS A 8 -26.31 11.29 31.09
N ARG A 9 -25.02 11.47 31.41
CA ARG A 9 -24.43 12.80 31.60
C ARG A 9 -23.94 13.29 30.24
N SER A 10 -24.64 14.25 29.66
CA SER A 10 -24.19 15.02 28.51
C SER A 10 -23.06 15.96 28.92
N VAL A 11 -21.89 15.81 28.30
CA VAL A 11 -20.81 16.81 28.38
C VAL A 11 -21.16 17.94 27.39
N PRO A 12 -21.12 19.22 27.79
CA PRO A 12 -21.41 20.32 26.89
C PRO A 12 -20.27 20.49 25.87
N GLY A 13 -20.62 20.44 24.58
CA GLY A 13 -19.70 20.73 23.48
C GLY A 13 -19.30 22.20 23.50
N ALA A 14 -18.01 22.47 23.61
CA ALA A 14 -17.47 23.81 23.45
C ALA A 14 -17.56 24.23 21.97
N ALA A 15 -18.43 25.20 21.71
CA ALA A 15 -18.55 25.87 20.42
C ALA A 15 -17.32 26.76 20.18
N VAL A 16 -16.44 26.38 19.26
CA VAL A 16 -15.42 27.29 18.75
C VAL A 16 -16.01 28.04 17.56
N ARG A 17 -16.25 29.34 17.79
CA ARG A 17 -16.82 30.28 16.83
C ARG A 17 -15.82 30.61 15.73
N ARG A 18 -16.34 30.70 14.50
CA ARG A 18 -15.73 31.31 13.32
C ARG A 18 -15.27 32.74 13.62
N ALA A 19 -14.07 33.10 13.18
CA ALA A 19 -13.69 34.48 12.92
C ALA A 19 -13.05 34.56 11.52
N VAL A 20 -13.77 35.25 10.64
CA VAL A 20 -13.34 35.72 9.32
C VAL A 20 -12.46 36.94 9.54
N LEU A 21 -11.29 37.02 8.91
CA LEU A 21 -10.67 38.30 8.57
C LEU A 21 -10.06 38.24 7.16
N LEU A 22 -10.31 39.34 6.47
CA LEU A 22 -10.22 39.62 5.04
C LEU A 22 -8.94 40.41 4.75
N SER A 23 -8.39 40.22 3.54
CA SER A 23 -7.47 41.14 2.81
C SER A 23 -6.00 41.08 3.27
N VAL A 24 -4.98 41.13 2.41
CA VAL A 24 -4.72 42.08 1.31
C VAL A 24 -3.77 41.43 0.29
N ALA A 25 -4.06 41.64 -1.00
CA ALA A 25 -3.14 41.37 -2.11
C ALA A 25 -2.14 42.53 -2.29
N VAL A 26 -0.85 42.23 -2.44
CA VAL A 26 0.13 43.15 -3.02
C VAL A 26 1.03 42.35 -3.96
N SER A 27 0.88 42.60 -5.26
CA SER A 27 1.82 42.21 -6.31
C SER A 27 2.91 43.26 -6.40
N VAL A 28 4.18 42.85 -6.38
CA VAL A 28 5.29 43.67 -6.88
C VAL A 28 6.16 42.78 -7.77
N SER A 29 6.09 43.05 -9.06
CA SER A 29 7.04 42.60 -10.07
C SER A 29 8.38 43.31 -9.88
N GLY A 30 9.48 42.57 -9.97
CA GLY A 30 10.84 43.11 -9.97
C GLY A 30 11.74 42.26 -10.85
N ALA A 31 11.83 42.63 -12.13
CA ALA A 31 12.81 42.11 -13.06
C ALA A 31 14.18 42.77 -12.78
N LEU A 32 15.24 41.96 -12.69
CA LEU A 32 16.60 42.38 -12.98
C LEU A 32 17.20 41.40 -14.01
N LEU A 33 17.56 41.97 -15.15
CA LEU A 33 18.41 41.39 -16.19
C LEU A 33 19.88 41.73 -15.92
N LEU A 34 20.76 41.00 -16.64
CA LEU A 34 22.22 41.18 -16.90
C LEU A 34 23.07 40.06 -16.26
N THR A 35 23.99 39.34 -16.92
CA THR A 35 24.34 39.04 -18.34
C THR A 35 25.55 38.08 -18.30
N GLY A 36 25.74 37.25 -19.34
CA GLY A 36 27.05 36.72 -19.77
C GLY A 36 27.09 35.20 -19.90
N CYS A 37 26.87 34.60 -21.08
CA CYS A 37 27.81 34.29 -22.19
C CYS A 37 27.82 32.75 -22.34
N THR A 38 27.76 32.05 -23.49
CA THR A 38 27.96 32.32 -24.93
C THR A 38 27.51 31.09 -25.75
N GLY A 39 26.93 31.30 -26.95
CA GLY A 39 26.88 30.39 -28.14
C GLY A 39 26.03 29.12 -28.03
N GLU A 40 25.17 28.68 -28.97
CA GLU A 40 24.98 28.93 -30.41
C GLU A 40 23.53 28.56 -30.80
N ASP A 41 23.02 29.25 -31.84
CA ASP A 41 21.85 29.01 -32.72
C ASP A 41 20.52 28.38 -32.21
N LEU A 42 19.43 29.16 -32.34
CA LEU A 42 18.04 28.69 -32.34
C LEU A 42 17.36 29.06 -33.67
N GLY A 43 17.00 28.04 -34.45
CA GLY A 43 15.96 28.13 -35.49
C GLY A 43 14.55 28.03 -34.89
N PRO A 44 13.48 28.40 -35.63
CA PRO A 44 12.16 28.63 -35.07
C PRO A 44 11.43 27.35 -34.69
N ALA A 45 10.63 27.46 -33.62
CA ALA A 45 9.76 26.43 -33.10
C ALA A 45 8.54 26.19 -34.01
N ASP A 46 8.33 24.92 -34.37
CA ASP A 46 7.06 24.38 -34.82
C ASP A 46 6.90 22.96 -34.27
N GLY A 47 5.71 22.65 -33.76
CA GLY A 47 5.29 21.28 -33.42
C GLY A 47 5.39 20.90 -31.94
N ALA A 48 4.30 21.11 -31.20
CA ALA A 48 4.01 20.31 -30.01
C ALA A 48 3.56 18.92 -30.48
N GLU A 49 4.50 17.98 -30.50
CA GLU A 49 4.18 16.54 -30.57
C GLU A 49 4.18 16.00 -29.14
N ASP A 50 3.13 15.26 -28.79
CA ASP A 50 3.05 14.46 -27.57
C ASP A 50 4.27 13.54 -27.53
N GLY A 51 5.22 13.88 -26.66
CA GLY A 51 6.43 13.11 -26.46
C GLY A 51 6.09 11.75 -25.86
N GLU A 52 5.95 10.74 -26.72
CA GLU A 52 6.06 9.36 -26.31
C GLU A 52 7.38 9.18 -25.57
N VAL A 53 7.34 8.83 -24.29
CA VAL A 53 8.52 8.53 -23.48
C VAL A 53 9.11 7.22 -23.97
N THR A 54 9.82 7.23 -25.10
CA THR A 54 10.54 6.07 -25.67
C THR A 54 11.73 5.72 -24.79
N GLY A 55 11.46 5.02 -23.68
CA GLY A 55 12.48 4.26 -22.97
C GLY A 55 13.05 3.14 -23.87
N PRO A 56 14.26 2.63 -23.57
CA PRO A 56 14.88 1.57 -24.36
C PRO A 56 13.94 0.36 -24.47
N VAL A 57 13.61 -0.01 -25.71
CA VAL A 57 12.84 -1.21 -26.04
C VAL A 57 13.75 -2.41 -25.85
N GLY A 58 13.58 -3.13 -24.74
CA GLY A 58 14.36 -4.32 -24.42
C GLY A 58 13.77 -5.05 -23.22
N THR A 59 14.14 -6.32 -23.07
CA THR A 59 13.79 -7.13 -21.91
C THR A 59 15.00 -7.35 -21.02
N ARG A 60 14.73 -7.75 -19.78
CA ARG A 60 15.73 -8.30 -18.87
C ARG A 60 15.14 -9.50 -18.15
N ARG A 61 16.02 -10.40 -17.77
CA ARG A 61 15.67 -11.59 -17.00
C ARG A 61 15.66 -11.28 -15.51
N ILE A 62 14.64 -11.75 -14.81
CA ILE A 62 14.57 -11.79 -13.35
C ILE A 62 14.21 -13.20 -12.89
N VAL A 63 14.37 -13.46 -11.59
CA VAL A 63 13.87 -14.67 -10.94
C VAL A 63 12.71 -14.26 -10.03
N ASP A 64 11.54 -14.84 -10.25
CA ASP A 64 10.36 -14.55 -9.42
C ASP A 64 10.43 -15.24 -8.04
N ALA A 65 9.48 -14.95 -7.15
CA ALA A 65 9.45 -15.52 -5.80
C ALA A 65 9.23 -17.04 -5.77
N ARG A 66 8.88 -17.67 -6.89
CA ARG A 66 8.80 -19.13 -7.06
C ARG A 66 10.08 -19.72 -7.68
N GLY A 67 11.12 -18.92 -7.89
CA GLY A 67 12.39 -19.35 -8.47
C GLY A 67 12.35 -19.49 -9.99
N ARG A 68 11.31 -18.97 -10.67
CA ARG A 68 11.19 -19.07 -12.13
C ARG A 68 11.86 -17.87 -12.80
N SER A 69 12.59 -18.15 -13.87
CA SER A 69 13.14 -17.12 -14.75
C SER A 69 12.02 -16.50 -15.59
N VAL A 70 11.89 -15.17 -15.54
CA VAL A 70 10.90 -14.40 -16.31
C VAL A 70 11.61 -13.28 -17.08
N GLU A 71 11.33 -13.16 -18.38
CA GLU A 71 11.73 -12.00 -19.18
C GLU A 71 10.71 -10.89 -18.99
N VAL A 72 11.15 -9.74 -18.47
CA VAL A 72 10.29 -8.57 -18.22
C VAL A 72 10.81 -7.36 -19.02
N PRO A 73 9.95 -6.39 -19.40
CA PRO A 73 10.41 -5.17 -20.04
C PRO A 73 11.41 -4.38 -19.18
N LEU A 74 12.35 -3.68 -19.82
CA LEU A 74 13.23 -2.71 -19.15
C LEU A 74 12.45 -1.53 -18.57
N SER A 75 11.34 -1.16 -19.20
CA SER A 75 10.47 -0.05 -18.83
C SER A 75 9.01 -0.42 -19.07
N PRO A 76 8.37 -1.19 -18.17
CA PRO A 76 6.98 -1.58 -18.32
C PRO A 76 6.07 -0.35 -18.21
N ARG A 77 5.08 -0.23 -19.11
CA ARG A 77 4.16 0.90 -19.22
C ARG A 77 2.72 0.52 -18.88
N ARG A 78 2.27 -0.69 -19.24
CA ARG A 78 0.92 -1.21 -19.02
C ARG A 78 0.94 -2.27 -17.92
N VAL A 79 1.37 -1.86 -16.73
CA VAL A 79 1.48 -2.73 -15.56
C VAL A 79 0.09 -3.04 -15.01
N VAL A 80 -0.21 -4.33 -14.80
CA VAL A 80 -1.42 -4.77 -14.10
C VAL A 80 -1.07 -5.43 -12.77
N THR A 81 -1.75 -5.00 -11.69
CA THR A 81 -1.56 -5.54 -10.33
C THR A 81 -2.74 -6.40 -9.91
N LEU A 82 -2.49 -7.67 -9.58
CA LEU A 82 -3.57 -8.63 -9.29
C LEU A 82 -3.83 -8.83 -7.80
N SER A 83 -3.03 -8.21 -6.92
CA SER A 83 -3.14 -8.33 -5.47
C SER A 83 -2.96 -6.99 -4.76
N ARG A 84 -3.46 -6.87 -3.52
CA ARG A 84 -3.30 -5.64 -2.74
C ARG A 84 -1.83 -5.28 -2.53
N SER A 85 -0.98 -6.28 -2.27
CA SER A 85 0.45 -6.02 -2.03
C SER A 85 1.15 -5.48 -3.28
N THR A 86 0.81 -5.99 -4.47
CA THR A 86 1.38 -5.53 -5.74
C THR A 86 0.87 -4.15 -6.13
N LEU A 87 -0.41 -3.85 -5.86
CA LEU A 87 -0.96 -2.49 -5.99
C LEU A 87 -0.27 -1.50 -5.06
N ASP A 88 -0.19 -1.81 -3.76
CA ASP A 88 0.44 -0.94 -2.76
C ASP A 88 1.92 -0.68 -3.09
N ALA A 89 2.64 -1.72 -3.51
CA ALA A 89 4.05 -1.62 -3.89
C ALA A 89 4.24 -0.74 -5.14
N ALA A 90 3.45 -0.94 -6.19
CA ALA A 90 3.51 -0.11 -7.39
C ALA A 90 3.28 1.36 -7.07
N LEU A 91 2.21 1.68 -6.32
CA LEU A 91 1.90 3.05 -5.93
C LEU A 91 2.97 3.67 -5.01
N ALA A 92 3.55 2.89 -4.10
CA ALA A 92 4.64 3.36 -3.24
C ALA A 92 5.94 3.65 -4.03
N LEU A 93 6.14 2.99 -5.17
CA LEU A 93 7.23 3.24 -6.11
C LEU A 93 6.93 4.40 -7.08
N GLY A 94 5.73 4.98 -7.03
CA GLY A 94 5.29 6.02 -7.96
C GLY A 94 4.82 5.48 -9.31
N VAL A 95 4.55 4.18 -9.42
CA VAL A 95 3.97 3.55 -10.61
C VAL A 95 2.45 3.51 -10.45
N GLU A 96 1.77 4.12 -11.40
CA GLU A 96 0.33 4.05 -11.54
C GLU A 96 -0.05 2.80 -12.36
N PRO A 97 -0.71 1.79 -11.78
CA PRO A 97 -1.08 0.60 -12.55
C PRO A 97 -2.13 0.93 -13.61
N TYR A 98 -1.93 0.39 -14.82
CA TYR A 98 -2.86 0.53 -15.94
C TYR A 98 -4.18 -0.22 -15.68
N GLY A 99 -4.11 -1.29 -14.90
CA GLY A 99 -5.26 -2.04 -14.41
C GLY A 99 -4.98 -2.76 -13.09
N THR A 100 -6.04 -3.16 -12.40
CA THR A 100 -5.92 -3.91 -11.15
C THR A 100 -7.11 -4.83 -10.88
N ALA A 101 -6.86 -5.90 -10.14
CA ALA A 101 -7.90 -6.80 -9.62
C ALA A 101 -8.34 -6.42 -8.19
N VAL A 102 -7.72 -5.41 -7.58
CA VAL A 102 -7.91 -5.03 -6.18
C VAL A 102 -9.07 -4.03 -6.05
N PHE A 103 -10.28 -4.51 -6.28
CA PHE A 103 -11.50 -3.80 -5.91
C PHE A 103 -12.42 -4.78 -5.18
N SER A 104 -12.97 -4.32 -4.06
CA SER A 104 -13.69 -5.14 -3.07
C SER A 104 -14.84 -5.94 -3.71
N ALA A 105 -15.11 -7.14 -3.16
CA ALA A 105 -16.35 -7.88 -3.38
C ALA A 105 -17.61 -7.07 -3.00
N ASP A 106 -17.46 -5.96 -2.28
CA ASP A 106 -18.52 -5.01 -1.92
C ASP A 106 -18.61 -3.78 -2.85
N GLY A 107 -17.95 -3.81 -4.02
CA GLY A 107 -18.08 -2.81 -5.07
C GLY A 107 -17.04 -1.68 -5.00
N ASP A 108 -16.21 -1.60 -6.05
CA ASP A 108 -15.59 -0.40 -6.64
C ASP A 108 -15.07 0.71 -5.72
N ARG A 109 -14.58 0.38 -4.54
CA ARG A 109 -13.95 1.35 -3.65
C ARG A 109 -12.50 1.02 -3.46
N THR A 110 -11.66 1.85 -4.07
CA THR A 110 -10.24 1.96 -3.73
C THR A 110 -10.11 2.00 -2.21
N PRO A 111 -9.21 1.22 -1.59
CA PRO A 111 -9.01 1.28 -0.14
C PRO A 111 -8.84 2.73 0.33
N PRO A 112 -9.45 3.16 1.45
CA PRO A 112 -9.43 4.56 1.86
C PRO A 112 -8.03 5.16 2.03
N TYR A 113 -7.05 4.37 2.47
CA TYR A 113 -5.64 4.79 2.58
C TYR A 113 -4.97 5.06 1.23
N LEU A 114 -5.61 4.65 0.13
CA LEU A 114 -5.21 4.93 -1.23
C LEU A 114 -6.09 6.00 -1.88
N ALA A 115 -7.10 6.57 -1.21
CA ALA A 115 -8.06 7.47 -1.87
C ALA A 115 -7.39 8.66 -2.59
N ASP A 116 -6.34 9.23 -2.00
CA ASP A 116 -5.58 10.35 -2.59
C ASP A 116 -4.54 9.91 -3.62
N ARG A 117 -4.25 8.59 -3.68
CA ARG A 117 -3.33 7.96 -4.64
C ARG A 117 -4.06 7.01 -5.59
N ALA A 118 -5.39 7.07 -5.58
CA ALA A 118 -6.27 6.19 -6.32
C ALA A 118 -6.35 6.72 -7.74
N VAL A 119 -5.41 6.26 -8.56
CA VAL A 119 -5.50 6.45 -10.00
C VAL A 119 -6.75 5.71 -10.50
N PRO A 120 -7.49 6.23 -11.51
CA PRO A 120 -8.54 5.47 -12.18
C PRO A 120 -7.93 4.29 -12.96
N ALA A 121 -7.54 3.24 -12.24
CA ALA A 121 -7.08 1.99 -12.80
C ALA A 121 -8.26 1.18 -13.33
N ARG A 122 -8.08 0.50 -14.46
CA ARG A 122 -9.12 -0.35 -15.06
C ARG A 122 -9.29 -1.62 -14.24
N VAL A 123 -10.52 -1.94 -13.87
CA VAL A 123 -10.82 -3.13 -13.05
C VAL A 123 -10.86 -4.39 -13.92
N VAL A 124 -9.93 -5.31 -13.68
CA VAL A 124 -9.88 -6.62 -14.38
C VAL A 124 -10.51 -7.75 -13.58
N ALA A 125 -10.99 -7.47 -12.37
CA ALA A 125 -11.73 -8.44 -11.55
C ALA A 125 -13.24 -8.29 -11.70
N GLU A 126 -13.94 -9.41 -11.55
CA GLU A 126 -15.40 -9.47 -11.47
C GLU A 126 -15.77 -10.66 -10.58
N GLU A 127 -16.72 -10.46 -9.67
CA GLU A 127 -17.14 -11.47 -8.67
C GLU A 127 -15.96 -12.04 -7.85
N GLY A 128 -14.96 -11.20 -7.58
CA GLY A 128 -13.76 -11.58 -6.83
C GLY A 128 -12.78 -12.48 -7.59
N ARG A 129 -12.90 -12.58 -8.92
CA ARG A 129 -11.97 -13.34 -9.79
C ARG A 129 -11.42 -12.45 -10.90
N VAL A 130 -10.17 -12.69 -11.30
CA VAL A 130 -9.58 -12.06 -12.48
C VAL A 130 -10.28 -12.59 -13.73
N ARG A 131 -10.70 -11.70 -14.63
CA ARG A 131 -11.26 -12.05 -15.94
C ARG A 131 -10.17 -11.92 -16.98
N ILE A 132 -9.79 -13.03 -17.60
CA ILE A 132 -8.70 -13.07 -18.59
C ILE A 132 -9.03 -12.20 -19.79
N GLU A 133 -10.29 -12.19 -20.24
CA GLU A 133 -10.74 -11.39 -21.40
C GLU A 133 -10.59 -9.88 -21.13
N ARG A 134 -10.83 -9.45 -19.89
CA ARG A 134 -10.59 -8.06 -19.50
C ARG A 134 -9.11 -7.74 -19.46
N LEU A 135 -8.29 -8.69 -19.02
CA LEU A 135 -6.84 -8.55 -18.99
C LEU A 135 -6.25 -8.44 -20.40
N GLU A 136 -6.70 -9.28 -21.34
CA GLU A 136 -6.34 -9.25 -22.75
C GLU A 136 -6.70 -7.90 -23.40
N ALA A 137 -7.91 -7.39 -23.14
CA ALA A 137 -8.34 -6.09 -23.63
C ALA A 137 -7.48 -4.92 -23.12
N LEU A 138 -6.76 -5.11 -22.00
CA LEU A 138 -5.80 -4.13 -21.50
C LEU A 138 -4.42 -4.26 -22.11
N GLU A 139 -4.12 -5.27 -22.91
CA GLU A 139 -2.80 -5.52 -23.53
C GLU A 139 -1.64 -5.18 -22.57
N PRO A 140 -1.57 -5.78 -21.37
CA PRO A 140 -0.53 -5.46 -20.42
C PRO A 140 0.84 -5.87 -20.96
N ASP A 141 1.88 -5.16 -20.55
CA ASP A 141 3.27 -5.55 -20.82
C ASP A 141 3.96 -6.17 -19.59
N LEU A 142 3.31 -6.13 -18.44
CA LEU A 142 3.73 -6.78 -17.21
C LEU A 142 2.54 -7.04 -16.29
N ILE A 143 2.42 -8.25 -15.76
CA ILE A 143 1.43 -8.64 -14.75
C ILE A 143 2.16 -8.97 -13.45
N LEU A 144 1.70 -8.39 -12.34
CA LEU A 144 2.23 -8.60 -11.01
C LEU A 144 1.20 -9.33 -10.15
N VAL A 145 1.59 -10.44 -9.53
CA VAL A 145 0.71 -11.27 -8.69
C VAL A 145 1.47 -11.82 -7.50
N ASP A 146 0.75 -12.20 -6.45
CA ASP A 146 1.29 -12.96 -5.32
C ASP A 146 0.33 -14.07 -4.89
N GLU A 147 0.80 -14.93 -3.97
CA GLU A 147 0.04 -16.06 -3.44
C GLU A 147 -1.11 -15.71 -2.49
N SER A 148 -1.33 -14.42 -2.18
CA SER A 148 -2.49 -14.00 -1.37
C SER A 148 -3.80 -14.03 -2.15
N THR A 149 -3.75 -14.24 -3.47
CA THR A 149 -4.91 -14.26 -4.36
C THR A 149 -4.98 -15.58 -5.13
N ARG A 150 -6.20 -16.01 -5.50
CA ARG A 150 -6.39 -17.20 -6.35
C ARG A 150 -5.96 -17.00 -7.80
N ALA A 151 -5.58 -15.78 -8.21
CA ALA A 151 -5.06 -15.53 -9.55
C ALA A 151 -3.76 -16.33 -9.80
N VAL A 152 -3.01 -16.65 -8.75
CA VAL A 152 -1.79 -17.46 -8.84
C VAL A 152 -2.06 -18.93 -9.25
N ASP A 153 -3.30 -19.39 -9.14
CA ASP A 153 -3.68 -20.75 -9.55
C ASP A 153 -3.81 -20.86 -11.08
N ASP A 154 -3.92 -19.74 -11.79
CA ASP A 154 -4.10 -19.66 -13.25
C ASP A 154 -2.92 -18.96 -13.97
N LEU A 155 -1.70 -19.20 -13.49
CA LEU A 155 -0.50 -18.59 -14.07
C LEU A 155 -0.36 -18.88 -15.57
N ALA A 156 -0.76 -20.05 -16.04
CA ALA A 156 -0.67 -20.40 -17.46
C ALA A 156 -1.49 -19.44 -18.34
N ALA A 157 -2.72 -19.11 -17.95
CA ALA A 157 -3.52 -18.12 -18.65
C ALA A 157 -2.91 -16.71 -18.54
N LEU A 158 -2.43 -16.31 -17.36
CA LEU A 158 -1.79 -15.01 -17.17
C LEU A 158 -0.54 -14.83 -18.06
N HIS A 159 0.31 -15.86 -18.15
CA HIS A 159 1.50 -15.86 -19.03
C HIS A 159 1.15 -15.82 -20.52
N ALA A 160 -0.02 -16.35 -20.91
CA ALA A 160 -0.48 -16.24 -22.28
C ALA A 160 -0.87 -14.79 -22.65
N VAL A 161 -1.22 -13.97 -21.66
CA VAL A 161 -1.55 -12.55 -21.88
C VAL A 161 -0.30 -11.67 -21.87
N ALA A 162 0.57 -11.79 -20.85
CA ALA A 162 1.79 -10.99 -20.73
C ALA A 162 2.80 -11.61 -19.74
N PRO A 163 4.07 -11.15 -19.72
CA PRO A 163 5.03 -11.56 -18.70
C PRO A 163 4.44 -11.41 -17.30
N THR A 164 4.35 -12.52 -16.56
CA THR A 164 3.73 -12.56 -15.24
C THR A 164 4.75 -12.90 -14.15
N VAL A 165 4.91 -11.99 -13.18
CA VAL A 165 5.86 -12.14 -12.08
C VAL A 165 5.11 -12.45 -10.79
N VAL A 166 5.46 -13.56 -10.14
CA VAL A 166 5.02 -13.85 -8.77
C VAL A 166 5.96 -13.12 -7.81
N THR A 167 5.49 -12.08 -7.15
CA THR A 167 6.34 -11.19 -6.32
C THR A 167 6.47 -11.67 -4.88
N SER A 168 5.62 -12.58 -4.42
CA SER A 168 5.69 -13.12 -3.06
C SER A 168 5.06 -14.51 -2.97
N THR A 169 5.64 -15.32 -2.10
CA THR A 169 5.11 -16.61 -1.64
C THR A 169 4.82 -16.57 -0.14
N SER A 170 4.20 -17.62 0.40
CA SER A 170 3.99 -17.74 1.85
C SER A 170 5.31 -17.64 2.63
N GLY A 171 5.34 -16.80 3.67
CA GLY A 171 6.52 -16.59 4.52
C GLY A 171 7.63 -15.73 3.90
N TYR A 172 7.44 -15.22 2.68
CA TYR A 172 8.44 -14.41 1.97
C TYR A 172 8.77 -13.09 2.68
N GLY A 173 7.79 -12.54 3.42
CA GLY A 173 7.92 -11.28 4.15
C GLY A 173 7.66 -10.06 3.27
N TRP A 174 6.98 -9.05 3.82
CA TRP A 174 6.48 -7.92 3.02
C TRP A 174 7.58 -7.07 2.38
N LYS A 175 8.74 -6.88 3.05
CA LYS A 175 9.85 -6.11 2.49
C LYS A 175 10.46 -6.81 1.28
N ASN A 176 10.55 -8.14 1.31
CA ASN A 176 11.02 -8.92 0.18
C ASN A 176 10.00 -8.88 -0.96
N ALA A 177 8.70 -8.99 -0.65
CA ALA A 177 7.64 -8.85 -1.65
C ALA A 177 7.66 -7.47 -2.34
N PHE A 178 7.88 -6.41 -1.57
CA PHE A 178 8.04 -5.05 -2.08
C PHE A 178 9.27 -4.94 -2.98
N THR A 179 10.43 -5.44 -2.53
CA THR A 179 11.67 -5.46 -3.33
C THR A 179 11.50 -6.27 -4.61
N ALA A 180 10.89 -7.46 -4.57
CA ALA A 180 10.63 -8.28 -5.76
C ALA A 180 9.69 -7.57 -6.75
N THR A 181 8.70 -6.83 -6.24
CA THR A 181 7.83 -5.99 -7.09
C THR A 181 8.63 -4.87 -7.75
N ALA A 182 9.49 -4.18 -6.99
CA ALA A 182 10.36 -3.15 -7.54
C ALA A 182 11.38 -3.71 -8.54
N GLU A 183 11.92 -4.89 -8.27
CA GLU A 183 12.78 -5.62 -9.18
C GLU A 183 12.04 -6.01 -10.45
N ALA A 184 10.74 -6.31 -10.45
CA ALA A 184 9.96 -6.53 -11.66
C ALA A 184 9.76 -5.23 -12.46
N LEU A 185 9.59 -4.10 -11.76
CA LEU A 185 9.39 -2.77 -12.35
C LEU A 185 10.70 -2.07 -12.78
N ASN A 186 11.86 -2.67 -12.52
CA ASN A 186 13.18 -2.07 -12.74
C ASN A 186 13.45 -0.83 -11.86
N MET A 187 12.96 -0.85 -10.62
CA MET A 187 12.94 0.29 -9.69
C MET A 187 13.66 0.01 -8.37
N ALA A 188 14.71 -0.81 -8.38
CA ALA A 188 15.44 -1.19 -7.16
C ALA A 188 15.97 0.01 -6.35
N SER A 189 16.43 1.08 -7.03
CA SER A 189 16.88 2.30 -6.34
C SER A 189 15.72 3.04 -5.65
N ALA A 190 14.57 3.15 -6.30
CA ALA A 190 13.39 3.76 -5.68
C ALA A 190 12.91 2.95 -4.48
N ALA A 191 12.96 1.61 -4.56
CA ALA A 191 12.62 0.74 -3.44
C ALA A 191 13.54 0.95 -2.23
N GLN A 192 14.85 1.07 -2.45
CA GLN A 192 15.80 1.37 -1.38
C GLN A 192 15.48 2.70 -0.70
N GLN A 193 15.11 3.73 -1.46
CA GLN A 193 14.71 5.03 -0.90
C GLN A 193 13.43 4.93 -0.06
N VAL A 194 12.41 4.20 -0.55
CA VAL A 194 11.15 3.97 0.18
C VAL A 194 11.41 3.22 1.48
N LEU A 195 12.16 2.11 1.43
CA LEU A 195 12.49 1.31 2.61
C LEU A 195 13.37 2.07 3.60
N SER A 196 14.28 2.94 3.12
CA SER A 196 15.08 3.80 3.98
C SER A 196 14.22 4.84 4.69
N ARG A 197 13.30 5.52 3.99
CA ARG A 197 12.36 6.48 4.61
C ARG A 197 11.49 5.79 5.65
N TYR A 198 10.91 4.64 5.30
CA TYR A 198 10.15 3.83 6.22
C TYR A 198 10.95 3.47 7.48
N GLY A 199 12.22 3.08 7.33
CA GLY A 199 13.10 2.80 8.46
C GLY A 199 13.35 4.01 9.36
N THR A 200 13.54 5.19 8.77
CA THR A 200 13.69 6.46 9.52
C THR A 200 12.43 6.81 10.29
N GLU A 201 11.27 6.82 9.63
CA GLU A 201 9.96 7.13 10.24
C GLU A 201 9.65 6.15 11.39
N LEU A 202 9.98 4.87 11.19
CA LEU A 202 9.82 3.84 12.21
C LEU A 202 10.72 4.08 13.42
N ALA A 203 11.98 4.46 13.21
CA ALA A 203 12.91 4.77 14.30
C ALA A 203 12.50 6.05 15.05
N GLU A 204 12.02 7.08 14.34
CA GLU A 204 11.47 8.29 14.95
C GLU A 204 10.24 7.99 15.80
N THR A 205 9.34 7.16 15.28
CA THR A 205 8.15 6.70 16.02
C THR A 205 8.54 5.89 17.25
N ALA A 206 9.51 4.97 17.13
CA ALA A 206 9.99 4.16 18.24
C ALA A 206 10.52 5.03 19.39
N ARG A 207 11.27 6.11 19.10
CA ARG A 207 11.76 7.05 20.14
C ARG A 207 10.65 7.70 20.95
N VAL A 208 9.46 7.88 20.36
CA VAL A 208 8.28 8.43 21.05
C VAL A 208 7.54 7.34 21.84
N VAL A 209 7.45 6.13 21.29
CA VAL A 209 6.64 5.04 21.85
C VAL A 209 7.37 4.25 22.95
N GLU A 210 8.67 3.99 22.80
CA GLU A 210 9.45 3.18 23.75
C GLU A 210 9.40 3.70 25.20
N PRO A 211 9.52 5.02 25.48
CA PRO A 211 9.43 5.54 26.84
C PRO A 211 8.06 5.28 27.50
N GLU A 212 6.98 5.30 26.71
CA GLU A 212 5.61 5.04 27.19
C GLU A 212 5.37 3.56 27.52
N LEU A 213 6.19 2.67 26.95
CA LEU A 213 6.12 1.22 27.16
C LEU A 213 7.10 0.72 28.22
N ALA A 214 8.18 1.47 28.46
CA ALA A 214 9.23 1.10 29.39
C ALA A 214 8.68 0.81 30.81
N GLY A 215 9.04 -0.35 31.36
CA GLY A 215 8.63 -0.76 32.71
C GLY A 215 7.16 -1.15 32.87
N THR A 216 6.34 -1.09 31.82
CA THR A 216 4.91 -1.42 31.90
C THR A 216 4.61 -2.92 31.87
N GLY A 217 5.53 -3.73 31.31
CA GLY A 217 5.30 -5.16 31.05
C GLY A 217 4.20 -5.43 30.02
N ARG A 218 3.72 -4.41 29.31
CA ARG A 218 2.64 -4.53 28.32
C ARG A 218 3.11 -5.28 27.08
N SER A 219 2.19 -6.04 26.50
CA SER A 219 2.44 -6.81 25.28
C SER A 219 1.35 -6.61 24.25
N VAL A 220 1.68 -6.75 22.97
CA VAL A 220 0.69 -6.69 21.89
C VAL A 220 0.67 -8.00 21.11
N GLY A 221 -0.54 -8.44 20.77
CA GLY A 221 -0.77 -9.57 19.87
C GLY A 221 -1.74 -9.16 18.78
N VAL A 222 -1.35 -9.35 17.52
CA VAL A 222 -2.24 -9.16 16.37
C VAL A 222 -2.90 -10.50 16.07
N VAL A 223 -4.22 -10.52 16.06
CA VAL A 223 -5.02 -11.71 15.72
C VAL A 223 -6.05 -11.32 14.69
N ARG A 224 -6.27 -12.21 13.72
CA ARG A 224 -7.33 -12.08 12.73
C ARG A 224 -8.45 -13.06 13.08
N TRP A 225 -9.69 -12.59 13.08
CA TRP A 225 -10.84 -13.48 13.10
C TRP A 225 -11.20 -13.85 11.65
N ALA A 226 -11.14 -15.14 11.32
CA ALA A 226 -11.55 -15.64 10.01
C ALA A 226 -12.16 -17.05 10.17
N ASP A 227 -13.25 -17.30 9.45
CA ASP A 227 -13.92 -18.62 9.40
C ASP A 227 -14.23 -19.22 10.78
N GLY A 228 -14.69 -18.37 11.71
CA GLY A 228 -15.06 -18.78 13.07
C GLY A 228 -13.87 -19.09 13.99
N ARG A 229 -12.64 -18.77 13.58
CA ARG A 229 -11.42 -19.05 14.35
C ARG A 229 -10.54 -17.82 14.47
N LEU A 230 -9.81 -17.75 15.59
CA LEU A 230 -8.68 -16.84 15.72
C LEU A 230 -7.48 -17.42 14.96
N ALA A 231 -7.06 -16.70 13.93
CA ALA A 231 -5.82 -16.96 13.20
C ALA A 231 -4.74 -15.97 13.66
N ARG A 232 -3.53 -16.47 13.85
CA ARG A 232 -2.35 -15.63 14.09
C ARG A 232 -1.92 -15.00 12.76
N THR A 233 -1.42 -13.77 12.80
CA THR A 233 -0.69 -13.20 11.66
C THR A 233 0.58 -14.02 11.43
N ALA A 234 0.94 -14.23 10.16
CA ALA A 234 2.11 -14.99 9.79
C ALA A 234 3.41 -14.31 10.23
N ASP A 235 4.50 -15.07 10.23
CA ASP A 235 5.82 -14.48 10.36
C ASP A 235 6.19 -13.64 9.14
N GLY A 236 6.82 -12.48 9.36
CA GLY A 236 7.12 -11.51 8.31
C GLY A 236 5.94 -10.65 7.85
N ASP A 237 4.77 -10.77 8.50
CA ASP A 237 3.62 -9.89 8.26
C ASP A 237 3.97 -8.42 8.56
N HIS A 238 3.44 -7.50 7.74
CA HIS A 238 3.73 -6.08 7.85
C HIS A 238 3.35 -5.52 9.22
N VAL A 239 2.15 -5.81 9.71
CA VAL A 239 1.67 -5.27 10.99
C VAL A 239 2.52 -5.83 12.13
N ARG A 240 2.78 -7.14 12.13
CA ARG A 240 3.60 -7.76 13.18
C ARG A 240 5.00 -7.17 13.24
N THR A 241 5.71 -7.15 12.11
CA THR A 241 7.10 -6.66 12.05
C THR A 241 7.22 -5.16 12.37
N THR A 242 6.20 -4.36 12.04
CA THR A 242 6.12 -2.94 12.41
C THR A 242 6.02 -2.79 13.93
N LEU A 243 5.08 -3.50 14.58
CA LEU A 243 4.88 -3.40 16.03
C LEU A 243 6.12 -3.86 16.80
N GLU A 244 6.76 -4.95 16.39
CA GLU A 244 7.99 -5.42 17.02
C GLU A 244 9.12 -4.39 16.92
N SER A 245 9.21 -3.67 15.80
CA SER A 245 10.21 -2.61 15.62
C SER A 245 9.93 -1.37 16.48
N LEU A 246 8.70 -1.24 17.01
CA LEU A 246 8.31 -0.20 17.97
C LEU A 246 8.48 -0.65 19.43
N GLY A 247 9.14 -1.79 19.68
CA GLY A 247 9.31 -2.37 21.01
C GLY A 247 8.06 -3.06 21.57
N LEU A 248 6.99 -3.18 20.75
CA LEU A 248 5.77 -3.89 21.13
C LEU A 248 5.94 -5.38 20.85
N HIS A 249 6.45 -6.08 21.86
CA HIS A 249 6.61 -7.53 21.81
C HIS A 249 5.36 -8.26 22.27
N ARG A 250 5.24 -9.51 21.84
CA ARG A 250 4.22 -10.42 22.33
C ARG A 250 4.57 -10.88 23.75
N ALA A 251 3.56 -11.11 24.59
CA ALA A 251 3.77 -11.76 25.88
C ALA A 251 4.26 -13.22 25.67
N PRO A 252 5.25 -13.67 26.44
CA PRO A 252 5.76 -15.03 26.34
C PRO A 252 4.69 -16.04 26.81
N GLY A 253 4.27 -16.95 25.92
CA GLY A 253 3.39 -18.08 26.25
C GLY A 253 2.12 -18.22 25.40
N SER A 254 1.56 -19.44 25.40
CA SER A 254 0.21 -19.74 24.89
C SER A 254 -0.80 -19.53 26.02
N GLY A 255 -1.13 -18.27 26.29
CA GLY A 255 -2.01 -17.90 27.39
C GLY A 255 -1.27 -17.05 28.40
N THR A 256 -1.46 -15.75 28.31
CA THR A 256 -0.92 -14.80 29.28
C THR A 256 -2.03 -13.86 29.67
N ALA A 257 -2.23 -13.71 30.98
CA ALA A 257 -2.91 -12.55 31.52
C ALA A 257 -2.19 -11.29 31.01
N GLY A 258 -2.94 -10.37 30.43
CA GLY A 258 -2.44 -9.14 29.82
C GLY A 258 -3.59 -8.32 29.25
N ASP A 259 -3.38 -7.02 29.09
CA ASP A 259 -4.35 -6.15 28.43
C ASP A 259 -4.30 -6.41 26.92
N TRP A 260 -5.37 -7.03 26.40
CA TRP A 260 -5.47 -7.37 24.97
C TRP A 260 -6.15 -6.25 24.21
N VAL A 261 -5.41 -5.61 23.31
CA VAL A 261 -6.01 -4.72 22.30
C VAL A 261 -6.21 -5.52 21.02
N PHE A 262 -7.46 -5.85 20.72
CA PHE A 262 -7.85 -6.55 19.50
C PHE A 262 -8.05 -5.54 18.37
N PHE A 263 -7.19 -5.59 17.34
CA PHE A 263 -7.43 -4.89 16.08
C PHE A 263 -7.94 -5.89 15.05
N GLY A 264 -9.24 -5.87 14.79
CA GLY A 264 -9.88 -6.64 13.73
C GLY A 264 -10.57 -5.73 12.74
N VAL A 265 -10.24 -5.85 11.45
CA VAL A 265 -11.09 -5.29 10.39
C VAL A 265 -12.23 -6.27 10.19
N ARG A 266 -13.41 -5.94 10.74
CA ARG A 266 -14.62 -6.73 10.52
C ARG A 266 -15.03 -6.57 9.05
N GLY A 267 -15.07 -7.68 8.32
CA GLY A 267 -15.78 -7.74 7.03
C GLY A 267 -17.23 -7.27 7.21
N ALA A 268 -17.76 -6.61 6.17
CA ALA A 268 -19.05 -5.95 6.09
C ALA A 268 -20.12 -6.50 7.05
N GLY A 269 -20.46 -5.72 8.08
CA GLY A 269 -21.46 -6.09 9.07
C GLY A 269 -21.66 -4.99 10.12
N ARG A 270 -22.49 -4.01 9.75
CA ARG A 270 -23.17 -3.00 10.59
C ARG A 270 -22.54 -2.70 11.96
N GLY A 271 -21.86 -1.55 12.05
CA GLY A 271 -22.18 -0.50 13.04
C GLY A 271 -22.15 -0.84 14.53
N GLU A 272 -21.34 -1.78 15.00
CA GLU A 272 -21.09 -1.94 16.44
C GLU A 272 -19.64 -1.64 16.79
N ALA A 273 -19.47 -0.78 17.79
CA ALA A 273 -18.19 -0.38 18.35
C ALA A 273 -17.34 -1.61 18.72
N VAL A 274 -16.03 -1.49 18.49
CA VAL A 274 -15.01 -2.42 18.97
C VAL A 274 -15.18 -2.56 20.48
N LYS A 275 -15.69 -3.71 20.94
CA LYS A 275 -15.64 -4.06 22.37
C LYS A 275 -14.17 -4.31 22.72
N THR A 276 -13.55 -3.35 23.37
CA THR A 276 -12.35 -3.59 24.17
C THR A 276 -12.74 -4.56 25.29
N PHE A 277 -12.28 -5.80 25.20
CA PHE A 277 -12.36 -6.74 26.31
C PHE A 277 -11.23 -6.39 27.28
N GLY A 278 -11.49 -5.44 28.18
CA GLY A 278 -10.61 -5.11 29.29
C GLY A 278 -10.90 -6.00 30.50
N THR A 279 -9.81 -6.56 31.05
CA THR A 279 -9.59 -7.15 32.38
C THR A 279 -10.71 -7.99 33.01
N ALA A 280 -10.43 -9.28 33.18
CA ALA A 280 -10.95 -10.07 34.31
C ALA A 280 -10.02 -9.89 35.52
#